data_AF-A0A1Z5JRF4-F1
#
_entry.id   AF-A0A1Z5JRF4-F1
#
_cell.length_a   1.000
_cell.length_b   1.000
_cell.length_c   1.000
_cell.angle_alpha   90.00
_cell.angle_beta   90.00
_cell.angle_gamma   90.00
#
_symmetry.space_group_name_H-M   'P 1'
#
loop_
_entity.id
_entity.type
_entity.pdbx_description
1 polymer ?
#
loop_
_entity_poly.entity_id
_entity_poly.type
_entity_poly.pdbx_seq_one_letter_code
_entity_poly.pdbx_strand_id
1 'polypeptide(L)'
;MKPLNGELMIATAATESIAAEPSSPTTLLDRILFREVRPTDIPICFEIESNSYPDDEQASKSTLQYRQHHAAPYFRCAVLYPTLESKEQHKDEEEDHEDAILIGFVCSTRCRGLSAESFTTHVPWGPQLALHSVAVHPEYRNQGVATALLQDYLKSVTALNSTLPFPMEQIILLAKSHLLEFYIRAGFAVKRPSPIVHGKDLWYECEYTLPTILCFHVNAFGTGSTLGNPAGVVILPAVDRAGSNIIEETFLAKQEWMQKVAAQFNLSETAFILPLNDASATFGIRYFTPTMEVELCGHATLASAAVLYQNNICMSETPIVFETKTRTFLTCNWINMSNSRMTSIAMEFPIQPATELGSDEDKDAVKNMVMAAAQIPTEGILFMGLSRELGDVLIELTPEAFASLDTVEIDFSAFLRWGGYSRGVIVCCRTTSNEEGIDFLSRFFAPKAGIDEDPVTGSAHCVLAPHFWKETKEKLVGKQASKRGGVVECQLIENERVRLTGWAVTVMQGSLYVT
;
A
#
# COMPACT_ATOMS: atom_id res chain seq x y z
N MET A 1 -44.85 7.60 -53.67
CA MET A 1 -43.85 6.97 -54.56
C MET A 1 -43.20 5.83 -53.80
N LYS A 2 -42.99 4.70 -54.49
CA LYS A 2 -42.68 3.36 -53.95
C LYS A 2 -41.41 3.27 -53.09
N PRO A 3 -41.32 2.27 -52.18
CA PRO A 3 -40.10 1.93 -51.46
C PRO A 3 -39.16 1.10 -52.35
N LEU A 4 -37.85 1.28 -52.19
CA LEU A 4 -36.82 0.46 -52.84
C LEU A 4 -36.30 -0.56 -51.83
N ASN A 5 -36.64 -1.82 -52.11
CA ASN A 5 -36.11 -3.03 -51.49
C ASN A 5 -34.61 -3.15 -51.78
N GLY A 6 -33.87 -3.70 -50.81
CA GLY A 6 -32.48 -4.08 -50.96
C GLY A 6 -32.29 -5.36 -51.76
N GLU A 7 -31.11 -5.46 -52.36
CA GLU A 7 -30.45 -6.72 -52.69
C GLU A 7 -28.94 -6.50 -52.50
N LEU A 8 -28.37 -7.21 -51.53
CA LEU A 8 -26.96 -7.18 -51.18
C LEU A 8 -26.24 -8.18 -52.11
N MET A 9 -25.54 -7.70 -53.14
CA MET A 9 -24.60 -8.53 -53.89
C MET A 9 -23.27 -8.62 -53.14
N ILE A 10 -22.93 -9.84 -52.72
CA ILE A 10 -21.61 -10.18 -52.18
C ILE A 10 -20.67 -10.33 -53.38
N ALA A 11 -19.80 -9.35 -53.59
CA ALA A 11 -18.65 -9.48 -54.47
C ALA A 11 -17.46 -9.99 -53.65
N THR A 12 -17.04 -11.22 -53.91
CA THR A 12 -15.78 -11.80 -53.44
C THR A 12 -14.60 -11.03 -54.04
N ALA A 13 -13.92 -10.23 -53.22
CA ALA A 13 -12.61 -9.66 -53.56
C ALA A 13 -11.52 -10.64 -53.10
N ALA A 14 -10.63 -10.98 -54.04
CA ALA A 14 -9.46 -11.80 -53.81
C ALA A 14 -8.54 -11.17 -52.75
N THR A 15 -8.05 -12.00 -51.82
CA THR A 15 -6.99 -11.66 -50.88
C THR A 15 -5.67 -11.46 -51.63
N GLU A 16 -5.32 -10.21 -51.92
CA GLU A 16 -3.94 -9.83 -52.19
C GLU A 16 -3.18 -9.82 -50.86
N SER A 17 -2.08 -10.58 -50.80
CA SER A 17 -1.18 -10.57 -49.64
C SER A 17 -0.56 -9.18 -49.53
N ILE A 18 -0.92 -8.45 -48.49
CA ILE A 18 -0.19 -7.25 -48.09
C ILE A 18 1.20 -7.73 -47.66
N ALA A 19 2.20 -7.45 -48.49
CA ALA A 19 3.59 -7.63 -48.12
C ALA A 19 3.84 -6.81 -46.85
N ALA A 20 4.42 -7.47 -45.83
CA ALA A 20 4.81 -6.83 -44.58
C ALA A 20 5.63 -5.57 -44.88
N GLU A 21 5.24 -4.45 -44.28
CA GLU A 21 6.08 -3.26 -44.24
C GLU A 21 7.47 -3.62 -43.69
N PRO A 22 8.56 -3.05 -44.22
CA PRO A 22 9.89 -3.32 -43.69
C PRO A 22 9.94 -2.84 -42.23
N SER A 23 10.24 -3.77 -41.32
CA SER A 23 10.50 -3.50 -39.90
C SER A 23 11.43 -2.30 -39.76
N SER A 24 11.10 -1.38 -38.84
CA SER A 24 11.95 -0.25 -38.48
C SER A 24 13.42 -0.67 -38.33
N PRO A 25 14.40 0.14 -38.76
CA PRO A 25 15.81 -0.22 -38.66
C PRO A 25 16.14 -0.48 -37.18
N THR A 26 16.58 -1.70 -36.87
CA THR A 26 17.04 -2.11 -35.55
C THR A 26 18.06 -1.12 -35.01
N THR A 27 17.82 -0.57 -33.82
CA THR A 27 18.75 0.36 -33.19
C THR A 27 19.89 -0.39 -32.49
N LEU A 28 20.98 0.30 -32.16
CA LEU A 28 22.08 -0.24 -31.35
C LEU A 28 21.56 -0.88 -30.06
N LEU A 29 20.65 -0.19 -29.36
CA LEU A 29 20.15 -0.60 -28.04
C LEU A 29 19.33 -1.89 -28.12
N ASP A 30 18.61 -2.12 -29.22
CA ASP A 30 17.80 -3.33 -29.39
C ASP A 30 18.66 -4.59 -29.43
N ARG A 31 19.92 -4.48 -29.88
CA ARG A 31 20.88 -5.59 -29.95
C ARG A 31 21.69 -5.79 -28.68
N ILE A 32 21.45 -5.01 -27.63
CA ILE A 32 22.13 -5.18 -26.35
C ILE A 32 21.38 -6.19 -25.50
N LEU A 33 22.10 -7.17 -24.97
CA LEU A 33 21.66 -8.04 -23.88
C LEU A 33 22.30 -7.56 -22.57
N PHE A 34 21.49 -7.45 -21.51
CA PHE A 34 21.99 -7.14 -20.17
C PHE A 34 22.01 -8.40 -19.32
N ARG A 35 23.17 -8.72 -18.75
CA ARG A 35 23.36 -9.93 -17.93
C ARG A 35 24.36 -9.68 -16.79
N GLU A 36 24.48 -10.65 -15.88
CA GLU A 36 25.52 -10.64 -14.86
C GLU A 36 26.91 -10.80 -15.49
N VAL A 37 27.92 -10.20 -14.84
CA VAL A 37 29.33 -10.32 -15.25
C VAL A 37 29.90 -11.65 -14.81
N ARG A 38 30.42 -12.41 -15.77
CA ARG A 38 31.07 -13.70 -15.59
C ARG A 38 32.54 -13.49 -15.19
N PRO A 39 33.19 -14.47 -14.54
CA PRO A 39 34.62 -14.36 -14.22
C PRO A 39 35.50 -14.14 -15.46
N THR A 40 35.08 -14.68 -16.61
CA THR A 40 35.75 -14.56 -17.92
C THR A 40 35.67 -13.16 -18.53
N ASP A 41 34.68 -12.35 -18.14
CA ASP A 41 34.49 -10.98 -18.64
C ASP A 41 35.43 -9.96 -17.99
N ILE A 42 35.98 -10.28 -16.82
CA ILE A 42 36.73 -9.33 -16.00
C ILE A 42 37.92 -8.67 -16.71
N PRO A 43 38.69 -9.36 -17.57
CA PRO A 43 39.70 -8.71 -18.39
C PRO A 43 39.13 -7.56 -19.26
N ILE A 44 37.96 -7.75 -19.86
CA ILE A 44 37.30 -6.74 -20.71
C ILE A 44 36.73 -5.62 -19.84
N CYS A 45 36.10 -5.95 -18.71
CA CYS A 45 35.65 -4.92 -17.76
C CYS A 45 36.81 -4.03 -17.28
N PHE A 46 37.97 -4.61 -17.00
CA PHE A 46 39.16 -3.86 -16.62
C PHE A 46 39.62 -2.91 -17.74
N GLU A 47 39.64 -3.36 -18.99
CA GLU A 47 39.97 -2.50 -20.13
C GLU A 47 38.98 -1.33 -20.29
N ILE A 48 37.68 -1.58 -20.14
CA ILE A 48 36.65 -0.53 -20.18
C ILE A 48 36.81 0.44 -19.01
N GLU A 49 37.12 -0.04 -17.80
CA GLU A 49 37.38 0.78 -16.61
C GLU A 49 38.57 1.72 -16.85
N SER A 50 39.69 1.18 -17.34
CA SER A 50 40.91 1.95 -17.61
C SER A 50 40.75 3.02 -18.68
N ASN A 51 39.85 2.79 -19.63
CA ASN A 51 39.50 3.81 -20.62
C ASN A 51 38.49 4.84 -20.10
N SER A 52 37.87 4.61 -18.95
CA SER A 52 36.78 5.43 -18.39
C SER A 52 37.21 6.29 -17.21
N TYR A 53 38.23 5.87 -16.45
CA TYR A 53 38.70 6.57 -15.25
C TYR A 53 40.22 6.82 -15.30
N PRO A 54 40.72 7.91 -14.70
CA PRO A 54 42.14 8.12 -14.47
C PRO A 54 42.81 6.98 -13.66
N ASP A 55 44.13 6.82 -13.80
CA ASP A 55 44.88 5.73 -13.15
C ASP A 55 44.76 5.68 -11.62
N ASP A 56 44.54 6.84 -10.98
CA ASP A 56 44.36 6.99 -9.53
C ASP A 56 42.90 6.80 -9.06
N GLU A 57 41.95 6.73 -9.99
CA GLU A 57 40.51 6.56 -9.72
C GLU A 57 39.95 5.21 -10.21
N GLN A 58 40.62 4.55 -11.18
CA GLN A 58 40.19 3.27 -11.74
C GLN A 58 40.27 2.11 -10.72
N ALA A 59 39.33 1.16 -10.80
CA ALA A 59 39.45 -0.09 -10.07
C ALA A 59 40.58 -0.97 -10.65
N SER A 60 41.39 -1.57 -9.78
CA SER A 60 42.37 -2.58 -10.23
C SER A 60 41.66 -3.84 -10.74
N LYS A 61 42.31 -4.62 -11.61
CA LYS A 61 41.80 -5.93 -12.04
C LYS A 61 41.46 -6.83 -10.84
N SER A 62 42.29 -6.82 -9.80
CA SER A 62 42.04 -7.61 -8.57
C SER A 62 40.81 -7.13 -7.80
N THR A 63 40.53 -5.83 -7.82
CA THR A 63 39.33 -5.23 -7.22
C THR A 63 38.08 -5.67 -7.98
N LEU A 64 38.11 -5.66 -9.31
CA LEU A 64 36.99 -6.14 -10.13
C LEU A 64 36.76 -7.64 -9.92
N GLN A 65 37.83 -8.45 -9.86
CA GLN A 65 37.74 -9.88 -9.53
C GLN A 65 37.12 -10.11 -8.15
N TYR A 66 37.54 -9.36 -7.13
CA TYR A 66 36.97 -9.43 -5.79
C TYR A 66 35.47 -9.11 -5.81
N ARG A 67 35.06 -8.03 -6.47
CA ARG A 67 33.65 -7.63 -6.58
C ARG A 67 32.84 -8.68 -7.32
N GLN A 68 33.36 -9.24 -8.41
CA GLN A 68 32.70 -10.30 -9.15
C GLN A 68 32.53 -11.55 -8.28
N HIS A 69 33.53 -11.92 -7.50
CA HIS A 69 33.47 -13.11 -6.65
C HIS A 69 32.52 -12.95 -5.44
N HIS A 70 32.54 -11.78 -4.80
CA HIS A 70 31.81 -11.56 -3.54
C HIS A 70 30.48 -10.80 -3.70
N ALA A 71 30.26 -10.17 -4.85
CA ALA A 71 29.12 -9.30 -5.13
C ALA A 71 28.55 -9.50 -6.54
N ALA A 72 28.70 -10.71 -7.11
CA ALA A 72 28.23 -11.06 -8.47
C ALA A 72 26.81 -10.58 -8.80
N PRO A 73 25.81 -10.73 -7.90
CA PRO A 73 24.43 -10.30 -8.19
C PRO A 73 24.27 -8.79 -8.38
N TYR A 74 25.28 -8.00 -7.99
CA TYR A 74 25.33 -6.54 -8.12
C TYR A 74 26.32 -6.10 -9.21
N PHE A 75 26.69 -7.01 -10.12
CA PHE A 75 27.64 -6.75 -11.20
C PHE A 75 27.01 -7.16 -12.54
N ARG A 76 26.65 -6.17 -13.36
CA ARG A 76 25.97 -6.36 -14.65
C ARG A 76 26.74 -5.73 -15.80
N CYS A 77 26.56 -6.26 -17.00
CA CYS A 77 27.15 -5.73 -18.22
C CYS A 77 26.16 -5.64 -19.39
N ALA A 78 26.51 -4.79 -20.34
CA ALA A 78 25.88 -4.66 -21.65
C ALA A 78 26.72 -5.43 -22.67
N VAL A 79 26.13 -6.44 -23.30
CA VAL A 79 26.74 -7.23 -24.37
C VAL A 79 26.02 -6.92 -25.68
N LEU A 80 26.75 -6.40 -26.66
CA LEU A 80 26.23 -6.09 -27.97
C LEU A 80 26.38 -7.30 -28.89
N TYR A 81 25.25 -7.74 -29.44
CA TYR A 81 25.18 -8.82 -30.42
C TYR A 81 25.23 -8.28 -31.86
N PRO A 82 25.74 -9.07 -32.82
CA PRO A 82 25.82 -8.65 -34.22
C PRO A 82 24.43 -8.42 -34.83
N THR A 83 23.43 -9.23 -34.45
CA THR A 83 22.05 -9.17 -34.94
C THR A 83 21.03 -9.36 -33.82
N LEU A 84 19.76 -8.98 -34.05
CA LEU A 84 18.68 -9.32 -33.11
C LEU A 84 18.46 -10.83 -33.00
N GLU A 85 18.56 -11.53 -34.12
CA GLU A 85 18.35 -12.98 -34.15
C GLU A 85 19.38 -13.71 -33.28
N SER A 86 20.66 -13.34 -33.38
CA SER A 86 21.70 -13.91 -32.53
C SER A 86 21.47 -13.57 -31.05
N LYS A 87 21.05 -12.35 -30.72
CA LYS A 87 20.67 -12.00 -29.34
C LYS A 87 19.54 -12.88 -28.82
N GLU A 88 18.45 -13.04 -29.58
CA GLU A 88 17.28 -13.81 -29.13
C GLU A 88 17.58 -15.31 -29.00
N GLN A 89 18.49 -15.84 -29.81
CA GLN A 89 18.95 -17.24 -29.70
C GLN A 89 19.78 -17.49 -28.43
N HIS A 90 20.60 -16.53 -28.02
CA HIS A 90 21.58 -16.71 -26.92
C HIS A 90 21.17 -16.07 -25.59
N LYS A 91 20.02 -15.39 -25.51
CA LYS A 91 19.60 -14.66 -24.29
C LYS A 91 19.48 -15.53 -23.03
N ASP A 92 19.20 -16.82 -23.22
CA ASP A 92 19.01 -17.81 -22.15
C ASP A 92 20.19 -18.82 -22.08
N GLU A 93 21.24 -18.63 -22.87
CA GLU A 93 22.40 -19.51 -22.93
C GLU A 93 23.52 -19.10 -21.97
N GLU A 94 24.37 -20.06 -21.58
CA GLU A 94 25.50 -19.81 -20.67
C GLU A 94 26.66 -19.06 -21.35
N GLU A 95 26.77 -19.17 -22.67
CA GLU A 95 27.80 -18.52 -23.49
C GLU A 95 27.16 -17.46 -24.40
N ASP A 96 27.91 -16.39 -24.68
CA ASP A 96 27.46 -15.41 -25.68
C ASP A 96 27.86 -15.87 -27.09
N HIS A 97 27.20 -15.33 -28.12
CA HIS A 97 27.60 -15.53 -29.51
C HIS A 97 29.09 -15.14 -29.72
N GLU A 98 29.81 -15.84 -30.61
CA GLU A 98 31.25 -15.65 -30.81
C GLU A 98 31.66 -14.21 -31.16
N ASP A 99 30.83 -13.53 -31.96
CA ASP A 99 30.99 -12.11 -32.33
C ASP A 99 30.35 -11.10 -31.35
N ALA A 100 29.78 -11.55 -30.23
CA ALA A 100 29.21 -10.65 -29.23
C ALA A 100 30.32 -9.96 -28.43
N ILE A 101 30.12 -8.67 -28.15
CA ILE A 101 31.13 -7.85 -27.48
C ILE A 101 30.56 -7.18 -26.23
N LEU A 102 31.28 -7.27 -25.12
CA LEU A 102 30.95 -6.55 -23.89
C LEU A 102 31.34 -5.07 -24.07
N ILE A 103 30.35 -4.18 -24.01
CA ILE A 103 30.51 -2.75 -24.32
C ILE A 103 30.30 -1.82 -23.13
N GLY A 104 29.90 -2.35 -21.97
CA GLY A 104 29.81 -1.58 -20.74
C GLY A 104 29.47 -2.43 -19.53
N PHE A 105 29.72 -1.91 -18.33
CA PHE A 105 29.39 -2.59 -17.08
C PHE A 105 29.06 -1.62 -15.95
N VAL A 106 28.39 -2.16 -14.93
CA VAL A 106 28.09 -1.51 -13.66
C VAL A 106 28.36 -2.49 -12.53
N CYS A 107 29.00 -2.01 -11.45
CA CYS A 107 29.27 -2.84 -10.29
C CYS A 107 29.06 -2.11 -8.97
N SER A 108 28.59 -2.86 -7.97
CA SER A 108 28.40 -2.38 -6.61
C SER A 108 28.81 -3.40 -5.55
N THR A 109 29.00 -2.92 -4.31
CA THR A 109 29.09 -3.79 -3.12
C THR A 109 28.21 -3.27 -2.01
N ARG A 110 27.72 -4.17 -1.15
CA ARG A 110 26.94 -3.79 0.02
C ARG A 110 27.82 -3.17 1.10
N CYS A 111 27.32 -2.17 1.82
CA CYS A 111 28.03 -1.43 2.86
C CYS A 111 27.11 -0.92 3.98
N ARG A 112 27.69 -0.34 5.05
CA ARG A 112 26.98 0.22 6.23
C ARG A 112 27.20 1.73 6.40
N GLY A 113 27.29 2.46 5.28
CA GLY A 113 27.60 3.88 5.26
C GLY A 113 28.49 4.23 4.07
N LEU A 114 28.54 5.50 3.67
CA LEU A 114 29.55 5.98 2.74
C LEU A 114 30.84 6.30 3.53
N SER A 115 31.87 5.48 3.36
CA SER A 115 33.20 5.68 3.94
C SER A 115 34.25 5.16 2.95
N ALA A 116 35.53 5.50 3.14
CA ALA A 116 36.61 4.95 2.32
C ALA A 116 36.65 3.41 2.35
N GLU A 117 36.28 2.80 3.49
CA GLU A 117 36.21 1.35 3.66
C GLU A 117 35.10 0.71 2.82
N SER A 118 33.95 1.40 2.69
CA SER A 118 32.81 0.96 1.88
C SER A 118 33.10 0.83 0.38
N PHE A 119 34.19 1.43 -0.12
CA PHE A 119 34.65 1.28 -1.51
C PHE A 119 35.54 0.06 -1.75
N THR A 120 35.98 -0.59 -0.67
CA THR A 120 36.98 -1.67 -0.71
C THR A 120 36.44 -3.04 -0.33
N THR A 121 35.43 -3.11 0.53
CA THR A 121 34.97 -4.38 1.12
C THR A 121 33.48 -4.61 0.85
N HIS A 122 33.10 -5.85 0.53
CA HIS A 122 31.69 -6.24 0.44
C HIS A 122 31.17 -6.68 1.82
N VAL A 123 30.07 -6.09 2.26
CA VAL A 123 29.39 -6.43 3.52
C VAL A 123 28.07 -7.14 3.19
N PRO A 124 27.98 -8.48 3.24
CA PRO A 124 26.83 -9.26 2.75
C PRO A 124 25.44 -8.82 3.25
N TRP A 125 25.37 -8.14 4.40
CA TRP A 125 24.14 -7.63 5.01
C TRP A 125 24.16 -6.11 5.25
N GLY A 126 24.93 -5.37 4.46
CA GLY A 126 24.93 -3.91 4.50
C GLY A 126 23.57 -3.34 4.05
N PRO A 127 22.94 -2.40 4.77
CA PRO A 127 21.66 -1.82 4.38
C PRO A 127 21.76 -0.92 3.13
N GLN A 128 22.97 -0.60 2.68
CA GLN A 128 23.22 0.24 1.52
C GLN A 128 24.01 -0.52 0.45
N LEU A 129 23.83 -0.11 -0.81
CA LEU A 129 24.59 -0.63 -1.94
C LEU A 129 25.46 0.49 -2.54
N ALA A 130 26.77 0.42 -2.36
CA ALA A 130 27.71 1.39 -2.93
C ALA A 130 27.95 1.06 -4.40
N LEU A 131 27.56 1.95 -5.31
CA LEU A 131 27.84 1.87 -6.74
C LEU A 131 29.20 2.49 -7.04
N HIS A 132 30.09 1.66 -7.60
CA HIS A 132 31.49 1.98 -7.78
C HIS A 132 31.80 2.48 -9.18
N SER A 133 31.30 1.77 -10.19
CA SER A 133 31.62 2.08 -11.59
C SER A 133 30.36 1.94 -12.44
N VAL A 134 30.17 2.88 -13.38
CA VAL A 134 29.26 2.78 -14.52
C VAL A 134 30.10 3.17 -15.73
N ALA A 135 30.60 2.18 -16.45
CA ALA A 135 31.61 2.38 -17.49
C ALA A 135 31.08 1.85 -18.84
N VAL A 136 31.35 2.62 -19.90
CA VAL A 136 30.98 2.26 -21.27
C VAL A 136 32.22 2.45 -22.15
N HIS A 137 32.45 1.45 -23.01
CA HIS A 137 33.54 1.46 -23.95
C HIS A 137 33.51 2.73 -24.83
N PRO A 138 34.66 3.40 -25.09
CA PRO A 138 34.70 4.73 -25.71
C PRO A 138 33.87 4.88 -26.99
N GLU A 139 33.88 3.87 -27.87
CA GLU A 139 33.16 3.88 -29.14
C GLU A 139 31.63 3.91 -29.00
N TYR A 140 31.09 3.48 -27.85
CA TYR A 140 29.65 3.36 -27.59
C TYR A 140 29.12 4.44 -26.63
N ARG A 141 29.96 5.42 -26.24
CA ARG A 141 29.56 6.55 -25.42
C ARG A 141 28.62 7.48 -26.17
N ASN A 142 27.78 8.22 -25.45
CA ASN A 142 26.79 9.17 -25.99
C ASN A 142 25.72 8.54 -26.90
N GLN A 143 25.58 7.21 -26.89
CA GLN A 143 24.58 6.46 -27.67
C GLN A 143 23.48 5.84 -26.79
N GLY A 144 23.33 6.31 -25.55
CA GLY A 144 22.31 5.85 -24.59
C GLY A 144 22.64 4.57 -23.82
N VAL A 145 23.78 3.91 -24.11
CA VAL A 145 24.18 2.64 -23.48
C VAL A 145 24.29 2.75 -21.95
N ALA A 146 24.94 3.80 -21.43
CA ALA A 146 25.09 4.00 -19.98
C ALA A 146 23.73 4.15 -19.28
N THR A 147 22.81 4.89 -19.90
CA THR A 147 21.44 5.09 -19.38
C THR A 147 20.68 3.77 -19.36
N ALA A 148 20.71 3.01 -20.46
CA ALA A 148 20.01 1.74 -20.56
C ALA A 148 20.58 0.71 -19.56
N LEU A 149 21.90 0.64 -19.44
CA LEU A 149 22.58 -0.23 -18.48
C LEU A 149 22.24 0.12 -17.03
N LEU A 150 22.26 1.40 -16.67
CA LEU A 150 21.92 1.83 -15.31
C LEU A 150 20.44 1.57 -15.00
N GLN A 151 19.54 1.76 -15.95
CA GLN A 151 18.11 1.45 -15.77
C GLN A 151 17.85 -0.06 -15.61
N ASP A 152 18.50 -0.90 -16.43
CA ASP A 152 18.43 -2.35 -16.27
C ASP A 152 18.98 -2.79 -14.90
N TYR A 153 20.11 -2.21 -14.49
CA TYR A 153 20.71 -2.46 -13.19
C TYR A 153 19.79 -2.11 -12.03
N LEU A 154 19.21 -0.92 -12.01
CA LEU A 154 18.28 -0.51 -10.95
C LEU A 154 17.06 -1.45 -10.86
N LYS A 155 16.53 -1.90 -12.01
CA LYS A 155 15.44 -2.89 -12.05
C LYS A 155 15.89 -4.24 -11.48
N SER A 156 17.05 -4.74 -11.90
CA SER A 156 17.60 -6.01 -11.42
C SER A 156 17.88 -5.98 -9.92
N VAL A 157 18.49 -4.90 -9.41
CA VAL A 157 18.74 -4.73 -7.98
C VAL A 157 17.45 -4.66 -7.19
N THR A 158 16.44 -3.95 -7.70
CA THR A 158 15.12 -3.87 -7.05
C THR A 158 14.46 -5.25 -6.95
N ALA A 159 14.46 -6.02 -8.04
CA ALA A 159 13.92 -7.38 -8.07
C ALA A 159 14.69 -8.34 -7.16
N LEU A 160 16.03 -8.25 -7.14
CA LEU A 160 16.83 -9.03 -6.20
C LEU A 160 16.52 -8.63 -4.75
N ASN A 161 16.41 -7.33 -4.48
CA ASN A 161 16.23 -6.81 -3.13
C ASN A 161 14.96 -7.33 -2.45
N SER A 162 13.89 -7.58 -3.21
CA SER A 162 12.65 -8.13 -2.66
C SER A 162 12.75 -9.59 -2.24
N THR A 163 13.79 -10.30 -2.69
CA THR A 163 14.05 -11.71 -2.34
C THR A 163 15.06 -11.87 -1.19
N LEU A 164 15.73 -10.80 -0.77
CA LEU A 164 16.79 -10.87 0.23
C LEU A 164 16.23 -11.03 1.66
N PRO A 165 16.89 -11.82 2.54
CA PRO A 165 16.51 -11.91 3.95
C PRO A 165 16.78 -10.61 4.71
N PHE A 166 17.81 -9.85 4.29
CA PHE A 166 18.11 -8.50 4.77
C PHE A 166 18.20 -7.56 3.57
N PRO A 167 17.10 -6.85 3.26
CA PRO A 167 17.03 -5.97 2.12
C PRO A 167 17.77 -4.67 2.37
N MET A 168 18.15 -4.05 1.26
CA MET A 168 18.82 -2.77 1.16
C MET A 168 17.78 -1.67 1.10
N GLU A 169 18.09 -0.54 1.72
CA GLU A 169 17.24 0.65 1.77
C GLU A 169 17.50 1.57 0.57
N GLN A 170 18.75 1.61 0.11
CA GLN A 170 19.21 2.59 -0.87
C GLN A 170 20.50 2.15 -1.57
N ILE A 171 20.71 2.70 -2.76
CA ILE A 171 21.96 2.66 -3.51
C ILE A 171 22.62 4.02 -3.35
N ILE A 172 23.92 4.04 -3.05
CA ILE A 172 24.68 5.28 -2.84
C ILE A 172 25.86 5.31 -3.81
N LEU A 173 26.25 6.51 -4.27
CA LEU A 173 27.41 6.68 -5.14
C LEU A 173 28.08 8.04 -4.93
N LEU A 174 29.32 8.13 -5.41
CA LEU A 174 30.04 9.38 -5.57
C LEU A 174 30.03 9.78 -7.05
N ALA A 175 29.65 11.03 -7.33
CA ALA A 175 29.65 11.57 -8.69
C ALA A 175 30.39 12.90 -8.77
N LYS A 176 31.13 13.10 -9.86
CA LYS A 176 31.66 14.41 -10.24
C LYS A 176 30.52 15.32 -10.71
N SER A 177 30.70 16.63 -10.53
CA SER A 177 29.68 17.65 -10.86
C SER A 177 29.07 17.49 -12.26
N HIS A 178 29.88 17.20 -13.28
CA HIS A 178 29.43 17.03 -14.66
C HIS A 178 28.61 15.75 -14.92
N LEU A 179 28.61 14.78 -14.00
CA LEU A 179 27.82 13.55 -14.07
C LEU A 179 26.52 13.62 -13.27
N LEU A 180 26.31 14.68 -12.48
CA LEU A 180 25.12 14.81 -11.62
C LEU A 180 23.83 14.73 -12.42
N GLU A 181 23.75 15.42 -13.55
CA GLU A 181 22.54 15.42 -14.37
C GLU A 181 22.21 14.02 -14.93
N PHE A 182 23.23 13.21 -15.25
CA PHE A 182 23.04 11.83 -15.67
C PHE A 182 22.38 10.99 -14.57
N TYR A 183 22.90 11.05 -13.33
CA TYR A 183 22.36 10.30 -12.21
C TYR A 183 20.99 10.82 -11.75
N ILE A 184 20.76 12.13 -11.77
CA ILE A 184 19.45 12.74 -11.47
C ILE A 184 18.40 12.23 -12.46
N ARG A 185 18.71 12.19 -13.76
CA ARG A 185 17.80 11.63 -14.78
C ARG A 185 17.54 10.13 -14.59
N ALA A 186 18.46 9.41 -13.95
CA ALA A 186 18.29 8.01 -13.56
C ALA A 186 17.55 7.81 -12.22
N GLY A 187 17.18 8.90 -11.53
CA GLY A 187 16.38 8.88 -10.30
C GLY A 187 17.17 9.06 -9.00
N PHE A 188 18.47 9.39 -9.06
CA PHE A 188 19.27 9.67 -7.86
C PHE A 188 19.04 11.10 -7.34
N ALA A 189 19.00 11.26 -6.03
CA ALA A 189 19.02 12.55 -5.35
C ALA A 189 20.46 12.94 -4.95
N VAL A 190 20.82 14.23 -5.08
CA VAL A 190 22.10 14.75 -4.59
C VAL A 190 21.95 15.15 -3.13
N LYS A 191 22.71 14.52 -2.23
CA LYS A 191 22.66 14.82 -0.80
C LYS A 191 23.49 16.02 -0.40
N ARG A 192 24.78 15.97 -0.73
CA ARG A 192 25.78 16.94 -0.27
C ARG A 192 27.08 16.78 -1.08
N PRO A 193 27.96 17.79 -1.06
CA PRO A 193 29.36 17.59 -1.39
C PRO A 193 29.96 16.52 -0.48
N SER A 194 30.73 15.60 -1.05
CA SER A 194 31.33 14.50 -0.30
C SER A 194 32.47 15.02 0.60
N PRO A 195 32.54 14.58 1.87
CA PRO A 195 33.72 14.79 2.69
C PRO A 195 34.91 13.92 2.27
N ILE A 196 34.69 12.93 1.38
CA ILE A 196 35.72 12.04 0.85
C ILE A 196 36.33 12.71 -0.38
N VAL A 197 37.61 13.06 -0.30
CA VAL A 197 38.36 13.71 -1.39
C VAL A 197 39.15 12.65 -2.15
N HIS A 198 38.76 12.39 -3.41
CA HIS A 198 39.53 11.61 -4.37
C HIS A 198 39.96 12.52 -5.53
N GLY A 199 41.26 12.72 -5.69
CA GLY A 199 41.80 13.62 -6.73
C GLY A 199 41.63 15.11 -6.42
N LYS A 200 41.61 15.95 -7.46
CA LYS A 200 41.57 17.42 -7.35
C LYS A 200 40.15 18.01 -7.41
N ASP A 201 39.18 17.23 -7.86
CA ASP A 201 37.81 17.69 -8.12
C ASP A 201 36.89 17.43 -6.92
N LEU A 202 35.85 18.27 -6.78
CA LEU A 202 34.81 18.08 -5.77
C LEU A 202 33.83 16.99 -6.20
N TRP A 203 33.64 15.99 -5.33
CA TRP A 203 32.66 14.92 -5.52
C TRP A 203 31.39 15.20 -4.73
N TYR A 204 30.29 14.60 -5.15
CA TYR A 204 28.98 14.70 -4.53
C TYR A 204 28.47 13.32 -4.16
N GLU A 205 27.86 13.21 -2.98
CA GLU A 205 27.14 12.00 -2.58
C GLU A 205 25.75 12.02 -3.22
N CYS A 206 25.43 10.96 -3.94
CA CYS A 206 24.11 10.73 -4.52
C CYS A 206 23.50 9.46 -3.94
N GLU A 207 22.18 9.42 -3.80
CA GLU A 207 21.45 8.25 -3.33
C GLU A 207 20.24 7.94 -4.22
N TYR A 208 19.88 6.67 -4.29
CA TYR A 208 18.67 6.15 -4.91
C TYR A 208 17.97 5.25 -3.90
N THR A 209 16.79 5.65 -3.45
CA THR A 209 15.98 4.87 -2.51
C THR A 209 15.37 3.68 -3.23
N LEU A 210 15.61 2.47 -2.73
CA LEU A 210 15.00 1.27 -3.31
C LEU A 210 13.50 1.26 -2.99
N PRO A 211 12.63 0.94 -3.96
CA PRO A 211 11.19 1.02 -3.76
C PRO A 211 10.74 -0.06 -2.77
N THR A 212 10.28 0.36 -1.60
CA THR A 212 9.52 -0.47 -0.66
C THR A 212 8.12 0.09 -0.50
N ILE A 213 7.12 -0.78 -0.41
CA ILE A 213 5.75 -0.32 -0.11
C ILE A 213 5.63 -0.16 1.40
N LEU A 214 5.38 1.06 1.86
CA LEU A 214 5.21 1.34 3.29
C LEU A 214 3.94 0.66 3.80
N CYS A 215 4.06 -0.02 4.94
CA CYS A 215 2.92 -0.63 5.61
C CYS A 215 2.90 -0.32 7.11
N PHE A 216 1.68 -0.29 7.66
CA PHE A 216 1.40 0.06 9.04
C PHE A 216 0.35 -0.88 9.61
N HIS A 217 0.45 -1.15 10.91
CA HIS A 217 -0.64 -1.70 11.71
C HIS A 217 -1.10 -0.58 12.63
N VAL A 218 -2.39 -0.26 12.56
CA VAL A 218 -3.00 0.84 13.29
C VAL A 218 -4.22 0.33 14.03
N ASN A 219 -4.36 0.69 15.30
CA ASN A 219 -5.60 0.49 16.04
C ASN A 219 -6.46 1.74 15.89
N ALA A 220 -7.58 1.64 15.18
CA ALA A 220 -8.58 2.70 15.09
C ALA A 220 -9.56 2.67 16.27
N PHE A 221 -10.09 3.83 16.65
CA PHE A 221 -11.00 4.01 17.79
C PHE A 221 -10.45 3.51 19.14
N GLY A 222 -9.13 3.51 19.30
CA GLY A 222 -8.44 3.05 20.50
C GLY A 222 -7.38 4.05 20.97
N THR A 223 -7.09 4.06 22.27
CA THR A 223 -6.08 4.95 22.89
C THR A 223 -4.81 4.19 23.29
N GLY A 224 -4.70 2.90 22.95
CA GLY A 224 -3.59 2.04 23.35
C GLY A 224 -3.26 0.96 22.32
N SER A 225 -2.15 0.26 22.54
CA SER A 225 -1.61 -0.75 21.60
C SER A 225 -2.43 -2.04 21.53
N THR A 226 -3.33 -2.28 22.48
CA THR A 226 -4.18 -3.49 22.54
C THR A 226 -5.68 -3.18 22.43
N LEU A 227 -6.04 -1.89 22.39
CA LEU A 227 -7.43 -1.43 22.30
C LEU A 227 -7.78 -1.09 20.84
N GLY A 228 -9.04 -0.81 20.55
CA GLY A 228 -9.52 -0.39 19.23
C GLY A 228 -9.65 -1.52 18.22
N ASN A 229 -9.97 -1.16 16.98
CA ASN A 229 -10.09 -2.05 15.83
C ASN A 229 -8.81 -2.04 14.99
N PRO A 230 -8.07 -3.16 14.89
CA PRO A 230 -6.82 -3.21 14.15
C PRO A 230 -7.05 -3.19 12.64
N ALA A 231 -6.32 -2.32 11.94
CA ALA A 231 -6.28 -2.24 10.49
C ALA A 231 -4.84 -2.28 9.96
N GLY A 232 -4.67 -2.99 8.85
CA GLY A 232 -3.49 -2.85 8.01
C GLY A 232 -3.63 -1.61 7.13
N VAL A 233 -2.58 -0.81 6.97
CA VAL A 233 -2.56 0.31 6.03
C VAL A 233 -1.33 0.19 5.16
N VAL A 234 -1.51 0.18 3.84
CA VAL A 234 -0.44 0.02 2.85
C VAL A 234 -0.47 1.22 1.91
N ILE A 235 0.62 1.98 1.85
CA ILE A 235 0.74 3.14 0.97
C ILE A 235 1.44 2.70 -0.31
N LEU A 236 0.69 2.66 -1.40
CA LEU A 236 1.20 2.33 -2.73
C LEU A 236 1.99 3.52 -3.28
N PRO A 237 3.10 3.27 -3.99
CA PRO A 237 3.83 4.34 -4.65
C PRO A 237 2.96 5.00 -5.72
N ALA A 238 3.01 6.34 -5.79
CA ALA A 238 2.45 7.07 -6.92
C ALA A 238 3.13 6.60 -8.22
N VAL A 239 2.34 6.29 -9.24
CA VAL A 239 2.88 5.94 -10.56
C VAL A 239 3.17 7.25 -11.27
N ASP A 240 4.41 7.72 -11.22
CA ASP A 240 4.82 8.92 -11.95
C ASP A 240 4.87 8.61 -13.46
N ARG A 241 3.97 9.24 -14.24
CA ARG A 241 4.24 9.93 -15.52
C ARG A 241 3.00 10.04 -16.43
N ALA A 242 2.76 11.27 -16.88
CA ALA A 242 2.12 11.64 -18.15
C ALA A 242 0.75 10.98 -18.46
N GLY A 243 -0.30 11.51 -17.82
CA GLY A 243 -1.58 11.79 -18.50
C GLY A 243 -2.33 10.63 -19.18
N SER A 244 -2.27 9.41 -18.65
CA SER A 244 -3.04 8.29 -19.20
C SER A 244 -3.62 7.38 -18.11
N ASN A 245 -4.73 6.71 -18.44
CA ASN A 245 -5.57 5.78 -17.64
C ASN A 245 -4.82 4.61 -16.95
N ILE A 246 -3.49 4.63 -16.90
CA ILE A 246 -2.61 3.61 -16.35
C ILE A 246 -2.74 3.51 -14.82
N ILE A 247 -3.03 4.61 -14.12
CA ILE A 247 -3.23 4.60 -12.65
C ILE A 247 -4.45 3.75 -12.30
N GLU A 248 -5.56 3.92 -13.04
CA GLU A 248 -6.80 3.19 -12.83
C GLU A 248 -6.66 1.72 -13.23
N GLU A 249 -6.04 1.42 -14.38
CA GLU A 249 -5.73 0.06 -14.79
C GLU A 249 -4.80 -0.65 -13.79
N THR A 250 -3.78 0.02 -13.26
CA THR A 250 -2.83 -0.57 -12.29
C THR A 250 -3.48 -0.78 -10.92
N PHE A 251 -4.29 0.18 -10.45
CA PHE A 251 -4.99 0.06 -9.17
C PHE A 251 -6.03 -1.05 -9.19
N LEU A 252 -6.71 -1.26 -10.33
CA LEU A 252 -7.65 -2.35 -10.54
C LEU A 252 -6.92 -3.70 -10.77
N ALA A 253 -5.87 -3.75 -11.58
CA ALA A 253 -5.16 -4.98 -11.95
C ALA A 253 -4.43 -5.65 -10.78
N LYS A 254 -4.03 -4.89 -9.74
CA LYS A 254 -3.34 -5.44 -8.56
C LYS A 254 -4.26 -6.07 -7.50
N GLN A 255 -5.56 -6.25 -7.80
CA GLN A 255 -6.54 -6.80 -6.84
C GLN A 255 -6.09 -8.14 -6.23
N GLU A 256 -5.58 -9.07 -7.03
CA GLU A 256 -5.11 -10.37 -6.54
C GLU A 256 -3.94 -10.24 -5.55
N TRP A 257 -3.02 -9.32 -5.81
CA TRP A 257 -1.89 -9.06 -4.92
C TRP A 257 -2.36 -8.42 -3.61
N MET A 258 -3.24 -7.40 -3.68
CA MET A 258 -3.82 -6.77 -2.49
C MET A 258 -4.54 -7.79 -1.61
N GLN A 259 -5.31 -8.69 -2.23
CA GLN A 259 -6.00 -9.78 -1.54
C GLN A 259 -5.02 -10.73 -0.84
N LYS A 260 -3.93 -11.13 -1.50
CA LYS A 260 -2.89 -11.99 -0.91
C LYS A 260 -2.18 -11.30 0.27
N VAL A 261 -1.89 -10.01 0.16
CA VAL A 261 -1.30 -9.23 1.26
C VAL A 261 -2.26 -9.10 2.43
N ALA A 262 -3.53 -8.80 2.18
CA ALA A 262 -4.55 -8.72 3.22
C ALA A 262 -4.74 -10.07 3.95
N ALA A 263 -4.74 -11.18 3.20
CA ALA A 263 -4.75 -12.53 3.75
C ALA A 263 -3.53 -12.81 4.63
N GLN A 264 -2.35 -12.34 4.22
CA GLN A 264 -1.11 -12.50 4.99
C GLN A 264 -1.10 -11.68 6.29
N PHE A 265 -1.70 -10.47 6.27
CA PHE A 265 -1.83 -9.64 7.47
C PHE A 265 -2.86 -10.21 8.45
N ASN A 266 -3.92 -10.85 7.95
CA ASN A 266 -4.95 -11.51 8.75
C ASN A 266 -5.56 -10.61 9.84
N LEU A 267 -5.78 -9.34 9.49
CA LEU A 267 -6.53 -8.35 10.29
C LEU A 267 -7.97 -8.27 9.78
N SER A 268 -8.85 -7.54 10.48
CA SER A 268 -10.23 -7.29 10.04
C SER A 268 -10.23 -6.77 8.60
N GLU A 269 -9.47 -5.69 8.36
CA GLU A 269 -9.25 -5.11 7.04
C GLU A 269 -7.82 -4.61 6.86
N THR A 270 -7.34 -4.70 5.62
CA THR A 270 -6.16 -4.00 5.12
C THR A 270 -6.60 -2.97 4.08
N ALA A 271 -6.30 -1.70 4.33
CA ALA A 271 -6.51 -0.60 3.40
C ALA A 271 -5.28 -0.38 2.52
N PHE A 272 -5.49 -0.22 1.22
CA PHE A 272 -4.46 0.15 0.25
C PHE A 272 -4.74 1.56 -0.25
N ILE A 273 -3.79 2.47 -0.02
CA ILE A 273 -3.89 3.88 -0.36
C ILE A 273 -3.05 4.15 -1.61
N LEU A 274 -3.63 4.82 -2.60
CA LEU A 274 -2.94 5.27 -3.80
C LEU A 274 -3.01 6.80 -3.89
N PRO A 275 -1.88 7.52 -3.89
CA PRO A 275 -1.89 8.97 -4.16
C PRO A 275 -2.46 9.24 -5.55
N LEU A 276 -3.50 10.08 -5.64
CA LEU A 276 -4.12 10.49 -6.91
C LEU A 276 -3.74 11.93 -7.28
N ASN A 277 -3.68 12.82 -6.30
CA ASN A 277 -3.31 14.20 -6.50
C ASN A 277 -2.71 14.82 -5.23
N ASP A 278 -1.41 15.12 -5.29
CA ASP A 278 -0.66 15.71 -4.18
C ASP A 278 -1.15 17.13 -3.82
N ALA A 279 -1.62 17.91 -4.81
CA ALA A 279 -2.08 19.28 -4.58
C ALA A 279 -3.44 19.35 -3.85
N SER A 280 -4.25 18.29 -3.92
CA SER A 280 -5.59 18.24 -3.30
C SER A 280 -5.72 17.22 -2.17
N ALA A 281 -4.61 16.64 -1.67
CA ALA A 281 -4.60 15.59 -0.64
C ALA A 281 -5.63 14.48 -0.93
N THR A 282 -5.73 14.09 -2.20
CA THR A 282 -6.73 13.13 -2.69
C THR A 282 -6.07 11.79 -2.99
N PHE A 283 -6.67 10.72 -2.47
CA PHE A 283 -6.14 9.37 -2.54
C PHE A 283 -7.22 8.37 -2.96
N GLY A 284 -6.86 7.38 -3.76
CA GLY A 284 -7.65 6.19 -3.97
C GLY A 284 -7.52 5.28 -2.76
N ILE A 285 -8.61 4.64 -2.33
CA ILE A 285 -8.59 3.67 -1.23
C ILE A 285 -9.39 2.41 -1.60
N ARG A 286 -8.83 1.25 -1.24
CA ARG A 286 -9.48 -0.05 -1.34
C ARG A 286 -9.30 -0.82 -0.04
N TYR A 287 -10.28 -1.63 0.31
CA TYR A 287 -10.32 -2.37 1.57
C TYR A 287 -10.45 -3.85 1.30
N PHE A 288 -9.63 -4.65 1.97
CA PHE A 288 -9.64 -6.09 1.82
C PHE A 288 -9.68 -6.74 3.20
N THR A 289 -10.65 -7.62 3.41
CA THR A 289 -10.56 -8.64 4.45
C THR A 289 -9.59 -9.74 3.97
N PRO A 290 -9.24 -10.73 4.81
CA PRO A 290 -8.40 -11.84 4.39
C PRO A 290 -8.95 -12.63 3.19
N THR A 291 -10.27 -12.57 2.95
CA THR A 291 -10.94 -13.41 1.95
C THR A 291 -11.55 -12.64 0.78
N MET A 292 -11.85 -11.35 0.93
CA MET A 292 -12.50 -10.57 -0.12
C MET A 292 -12.25 -9.06 -0.01
N GLU A 293 -12.50 -8.35 -1.10
CA GLU A 293 -12.61 -6.89 -1.11
C GLU A 293 -13.97 -6.45 -0.55
N VAL A 294 -14.00 -5.36 0.22
CA VAL A 294 -15.23 -4.72 0.72
C VAL A 294 -15.34 -3.29 0.21
N GLU A 295 -16.58 -2.83 -0.04
CA GLU A 295 -16.84 -1.54 -0.70
C GLU A 295 -16.47 -0.33 0.17
N LEU A 296 -16.65 -0.45 1.49
CA LEU A 296 -16.45 0.64 2.43
C LEU A 296 -16.05 0.11 3.80
N CYS A 297 -15.03 0.71 4.43
CA CYS A 297 -14.63 0.38 5.80
C CYS A 297 -14.22 1.63 6.58
N GLY A 298 -15.02 2.00 7.60
CA GLY A 298 -14.80 3.23 8.36
C GLY A 298 -13.50 3.23 9.19
N HIS A 299 -13.22 2.16 9.95
CA HIS A 299 -12.06 2.15 10.85
C HIS A 299 -10.73 2.10 10.08
N ALA A 300 -10.67 1.38 8.96
CA ALA A 300 -9.49 1.36 8.08
C ALA A 300 -9.31 2.71 7.35
N THR A 301 -10.40 3.43 7.03
CA THR A 301 -10.34 4.81 6.53
C THR A 301 -9.72 5.75 7.58
N LEU A 302 -10.19 5.66 8.83
CA LEU A 302 -9.67 6.47 9.94
C LEU A 302 -8.19 6.18 10.19
N ALA A 303 -7.81 4.90 10.21
CA ALA A 303 -6.43 4.47 10.33
C ALA A 303 -5.55 5.02 9.20
N SER A 304 -6.06 4.98 7.97
CA SER A 304 -5.38 5.49 6.78
C SER A 304 -5.11 7.00 6.87
N ALA A 305 -6.11 7.80 7.24
CA ALA A 305 -5.94 9.23 7.45
C ALA A 305 -4.92 9.53 8.56
N ALA A 306 -4.98 8.80 9.68
CA ALA A 306 -4.04 8.97 10.77
C ALA A 306 -2.59 8.70 10.34
N VAL A 307 -2.35 7.64 9.56
CA VAL A 307 -1.03 7.33 9.01
C VAL A 307 -0.51 8.46 8.12
N LEU A 308 -1.36 9.00 7.24
CA LEU A 308 -0.96 10.10 6.33
C LEU A 308 -0.57 11.36 7.11
N TYR A 309 -1.32 11.74 8.15
CA TYR A 309 -0.96 12.88 9.00
C TYR A 309 0.27 12.60 9.88
N GLN A 310 0.37 11.41 10.52
CA GLN A 310 1.49 11.06 11.42
C GLN A 310 2.84 11.05 10.71
N ASN A 311 2.85 10.70 9.42
CA ASN A 311 4.06 10.64 8.60
C ASN A 311 4.32 11.93 7.80
N ASN A 312 3.57 13.02 8.07
CA ASN A 312 3.65 14.30 7.35
C ASN A 312 3.49 14.15 5.82
N ILE A 313 2.72 13.15 5.38
CA ILE A 313 2.34 13.01 3.96
C ILE A 313 1.26 14.05 3.63
N CYS A 314 0.40 14.37 4.60
CA CYS A 314 -0.56 15.47 4.52
C CYS A 314 -0.40 16.42 5.71
N MET A 315 -0.64 17.71 5.47
CA MET A 315 -0.62 18.76 6.48
C MET A 315 -1.93 18.76 7.28
N SER A 316 -1.88 18.99 8.60
CA SER A 316 -3.04 18.97 9.51
C SER A 316 -4.18 19.91 9.10
N GLU A 317 -3.88 20.99 8.40
CA GLU A 317 -4.85 21.99 7.96
C GLU A 317 -5.60 21.56 6.69
N THR A 318 -5.13 20.52 6.01
CA THR A 318 -5.71 20.02 4.76
C THR A 318 -6.54 18.77 5.03
N PRO A 319 -7.87 18.79 4.78
CA PRO A 319 -8.69 17.60 4.83
C PRO A 319 -8.21 16.57 3.79
N ILE A 320 -8.13 15.31 4.21
CA ILE A 320 -7.81 14.20 3.30
C ILE A 320 -9.10 13.72 2.66
N VAL A 321 -9.08 13.54 1.34
CA VAL A 321 -10.21 12.97 0.59
C VAL A 321 -9.83 11.60 0.04
N PHE A 322 -10.57 10.58 0.45
CA PHE A 322 -10.44 9.23 -0.09
C PHE A 322 -11.52 8.95 -1.12
N GLU A 323 -11.10 8.52 -2.31
CA GLU A 323 -11.95 8.00 -3.37
C GLU A 323 -11.95 6.48 -3.34
N THR A 324 -13.10 5.88 -3.07
CA THR A 324 -13.28 4.43 -3.07
C THR A 324 -13.42 3.87 -4.49
N LYS A 325 -13.32 2.55 -4.65
CA LYS A 325 -13.58 1.85 -5.93
C LYS A 325 -14.95 2.16 -6.53
N THR A 326 -15.96 2.40 -5.69
CA THR A 326 -17.33 2.73 -6.12
C THR A 326 -17.53 4.23 -6.37
N ARG A 327 -16.46 5.03 -6.41
CA ARG A 327 -16.48 6.49 -6.58
C ARG A 327 -17.24 7.22 -5.46
N THR A 328 -17.29 6.61 -4.27
CA THR A 328 -17.71 7.29 -3.03
C THR A 328 -16.52 8.05 -2.46
N PHE A 329 -16.76 9.31 -2.05
CA PHE A 329 -15.75 10.19 -1.46
C PHE A 329 -15.92 10.28 0.05
N LEU A 330 -14.83 10.05 0.79
CA LEU A 330 -14.78 10.13 2.25
C LEU A 330 -13.79 11.21 2.66
N THR A 331 -14.27 12.19 3.41
CA THR A 331 -13.42 13.27 3.93
C THR A 331 -13.02 12.96 5.36
N CYS A 332 -11.72 12.99 5.63
CA CYS A 332 -11.13 12.84 6.95
C CYS A 332 -10.48 14.15 7.37
N ASN A 333 -10.84 14.62 8.57
CA ASN A 333 -10.28 15.85 9.14
C ASN A 333 -9.39 15.50 10.33
N TRP A 334 -8.22 16.11 10.38
CA TRP A 334 -7.37 16.08 11.57
C TRP A 334 -8.04 16.86 12.71
N ILE A 335 -8.04 16.31 13.92
CA ILE A 335 -8.58 16.98 15.12
C ILE A 335 -7.46 17.42 16.05
N ASN A 336 -6.61 16.48 16.46
CA ASN A 336 -5.42 16.74 17.26
C ASN A 336 -4.48 15.53 17.22
N MET A 337 -3.28 15.71 17.76
CA MET A 337 -2.28 14.64 17.91
C MET A 337 -1.78 14.61 19.35
N SER A 338 -1.87 13.45 19.99
CA SER A 338 -1.37 13.26 21.35
C SER A 338 0.15 13.05 21.36
N ASN A 339 0.66 12.28 20.40
CA ASN A 339 2.07 12.02 20.16
C ASN A 339 2.26 11.56 18.70
N SER A 340 3.49 11.33 18.26
CA SER A 340 3.83 10.95 16.87
C SER A 340 3.15 9.69 16.33
N ARG A 341 2.53 8.87 17.21
CA ARG A 341 1.86 7.63 16.83
C ARG A 341 0.36 7.64 17.12
N MET A 342 -0.19 8.71 17.69
CA MET A 342 -1.57 8.76 18.13
C MET A 342 -2.26 10.06 17.72
N THR A 343 -3.18 9.94 16.77
CA THR A 343 -3.87 11.08 16.13
C THR A 343 -5.36 10.87 16.20
N SER A 344 -6.10 11.93 16.53
CA SER A 344 -7.56 11.95 16.48
C SER A 344 -8.03 12.43 15.12
N ILE A 345 -8.92 11.68 14.50
CA ILE A 345 -9.47 11.94 13.17
C ILE A 345 -11.00 11.99 13.26
N ALA A 346 -11.61 12.92 12.53
CA ALA A 346 -13.04 13.01 12.35
C ALA A 346 -13.45 12.64 10.92
N MET A 347 -14.53 11.88 10.80
CA MET A 347 -15.19 11.51 9.55
C MET A 347 -16.68 11.80 9.65
N GLU A 348 -17.33 12.07 8.52
CA GLU A 348 -18.77 12.42 8.50
C GLU A 348 -19.56 11.44 7.66
N PHE A 349 -20.66 10.92 8.20
CA PHE A 349 -21.53 9.94 7.56
C PHE A 349 -23.00 10.34 7.67
N PRO A 350 -23.87 9.89 6.75
CA PRO A 350 -25.32 9.95 6.96
C PRO A 350 -25.72 9.23 8.25
N ILE A 351 -26.71 9.76 8.97
CA ILE A 351 -27.33 9.02 10.09
C ILE A 351 -28.11 7.81 9.55
N GLN A 352 -28.22 6.77 10.38
CA GLN A 352 -28.80 5.48 9.99
C GLN A 352 -29.80 4.99 11.05
N PRO A 353 -30.87 5.76 11.33
CA PRO A 353 -31.77 5.50 12.45
C PRO A 353 -32.44 4.12 12.35
N ALA A 354 -32.52 3.42 13.48
CA ALA A 354 -33.30 2.19 13.58
C ALA A 354 -34.79 2.53 13.74
N THR A 355 -35.64 1.92 12.92
CA THR A 355 -37.10 2.01 13.09
C THR A 355 -37.56 0.92 14.05
N GLU A 356 -38.40 1.24 15.03
CA GLU A 356 -38.96 0.25 15.96
C GLU A 356 -39.68 -0.87 15.19
N LEU A 357 -39.51 -2.11 15.64
CA LEU A 357 -40.25 -3.24 15.08
C LEU A 357 -41.75 -3.09 15.34
N GLY A 358 -42.55 -3.25 14.28
CA GLY A 358 -43.98 -2.96 14.33
C GLY A 358 -44.86 -4.14 14.75
N SER A 359 -44.39 -5.38 14.59
CA SER A 359 -45.19 -6.59 14.88
C SER A 359 -44.68 -7.31 16.12
N ASP A 360 -45.59 -7.90 16.90
CA ASP A 360 -45.23 -8.73 18.05
C ASP A 360 -44.46 -9.99 17.61
N GLU A 361 -44.74 -10.51 16.41
CA GLU A 361 -44.03 -11.64 15.82
C GLU A 361 -42.54 -11.32 15.58
N ASP A 362 -42.23 -10.15 15.00
CA ASP A 362 -40.85 -9.70 14.78
C ASP A 362 -40.14 -9.48 16.13
N LYS A 363 -40.84 -8.85 17.09
CA LYS A 363 -40.31 -8.63 18.45
C LYS A 363 -40.01 -9.96 19.14
N ASP A 364 -40.89 -10.95 19.04
CA ASP A 364 -40.70 -12.27 19.64
C ASP A 364 -39.60 -13.06 18.94
N ALA A 365 -39.44 -12.91 17.62
CA ALA A 365 -38.30 -13.49 16.89
C ALA A 365 -36.96 -12.93 17.40
N VAL A 366 -36.87 -11.61 17.62
CA VAL A 366 -35.67 -10.98 18.20
C VAL A 366 -35.41 -11.48 19.61
N LYS A 367 -36.43 -11.49 20.48
CA LYS A 367 -36.32 -12.01 21.86
C LYS A 367 -35.82 -13.45 21.89
N ASN A 368 -36.39 -14.33 21.07
CA ASN A 368 -35.98 -15.73 20.98
C ASN A 368 -34.53 -15.86 20.51
N MET A 369 -34.12 -15.03 19.54
CA MET A 369 -32.74 -15.01 19.06
C MET A 369 -31.76 -14.57 20.15
N VAL A 370 -32.01 -13.46 20.86
CA VAL A 370 -31.08 -13.01 21.91
C VAL A 370 -31.08 -13.89 23.15
N MET A 371 -32.21 -14.51 23.49
CA MET A 371 -32.29 -15.52 24.54
C MET A 371 -31.43 -16.74 24.17
N ALA A 372 -31.52 -17.22 22.93
CA ALA A 372 -30.73 -18.36 22.46
C ALA A 372 -29.23 -18.02 22.35
N ALA A 373 -28.89 -16.82 21.86
CA ALA A 373 -27.51 -16.43 21.60
C ALA A 373 -26.76 -15.99 22.87
N ALA A 374 -27.43 -15.30 23.79
CA ALA A 374 -26.76 -14.59 24.87
C ALA A 374 -27.51 -14.63 26.22
N GLN A 375 -28.57 -15.45 26.33
CA GLN A 375 -29.37 -15.64 27.56
C GLN A 375 -29.91 -14.32 28.14
N ILE A 376 -30.17 -13.33 27.27
CA ILE A 376 -30.59 -11.98 27.69
C ILE A 376 -32.05 -12.00 28.15
N PRO A 377 -32.35 -11.72 29.43
CA PRO A 377 -33.73 -11.72 29.92
C PRO A 377 -34.61 -10.73 29.17
N THR A 378 -35.80 -11.17 28.74
CA THR A 378 -36.69 -10.36 27.88
C THR A 378 -37.19 -9.09 28.56
N GLU A 379 -37.31 -9.10 29.89
CA GLU A 379 -37.65 -7.95 30.73
C GLU A 379 -36.56 -6.86 30.74
N GLY A 380 -35.33 -7.23 30.37
CA GLY A 380 -34.21 -6.32 30.23
C GLY A 380 -34.17 -5.58 28.90
N ILE A 381 -35.08 -5.87 27.95
CA ILE A 381 -35.10 -5.23 26.63
C ILE A 381 -35.98 -3.99 26.67
N LEU A 382 -35.38 -2.83 26.37
CA LEU A 382 -36.04 -1.52 26.34
C LEU A 382 -36.51 -1.12 24.94
N PHE A 383 -35.77 -1.51 23.91
CA PHE A 383 -36.08 -1.17 22.52
C PHE A 383 -35.59 -2.25 21.57
N MET A 384 -36.34 -2.47 20.47
CA MET A 384 -35.92 -3.32 19.35
C MET A 384 -36.26 -2.61 18.04
N GLY A 385 -35.28 -2.43 17.17
CA GLY A 385 -35.47 -1.79 15.88
C GLY A 385 -34.56 -2.33 14.79
N LEU A 386 -34.84 -1.93 13.55
CA LEU A 386 -34.08 -2.32 12.37
C LEU A 386 -33.58 -1.06 11.65
N SER A 387 -32.27 -0.94 11.48
CA SER A 387 -31.65 0.01 10.56
C SER A 387 -31.66 -0.61 9.17
N ARG A 388 -32.63 -0.22 8.33
CA ARG A 388 -32.93 -0.92 7.07
C ARG A 388 -31.82 -0.80 6.03
N GLU A 389 -31.21 0.38 5.92
CA GLU A 389 -30.17 0.65 4.93
C GLU A 389 -28.86 -0.06 5.30
N LEU A 390 -28.50 -0.09 6.58
CA LEU A 390 -27.33 -0.85 7.04
C LEU A 390 -27.59 -2.36 7.19
N GLY A 391 -28.84 -2.75 7.41
CA GLY A 391 -29.22 -4.15 7.66
C GLY A 391 -28.91 -4.63 9.09
N ASP A 392 -28.82 -3.71 10.05
CA ASP A 392 -28.53 -4.01 11.45
C ASP A 392 -29.79 -4.02 12.31
N VAL A 393 -29.86 -4.98 13.23
CA VAL A 393 -30.86 -4.98 14.32
C VAL A 393 -30.29 -4.27 15.54
N LEU A 394 -31.01 -3.29 16.08
CA LEU A 394 -30.66 -2.55 17.28
C LEU A 394 -31.50 -3.06 18.46
N ILE A 395 -30.84 -3.38 19.57
CA ILE A 395 -31.47 -3.85 20.81
C ILE A 395 -30.92 -3.00 21.96
N GLU A 396 -31.77 -2.15 22.53
CA GLU A 396 -31.42 -1.42 23.76
C GLU A 396 -31.83 -2.27 24.96
N LEU A 397 -30.90 -2.41 25.90
CA LEU A 397 -31.06 -3.14 27.14
C LEU A 397 -31.02 -2.21 28.34
N THR A 398 -31.56 -2.67 29.47
CA THR A 398 -31.20 -2.11 30.76
C THR A 398 -29.70 -2.31 31.03
N PRO A 399 -29.05 -1.43 31.81
CA PRO A 399 -27.64 -1.61 32.19
C PRO A 399 -27.36 -2.96 32.82
N GLU A 400 -28.27 -3.48 33.65
CA GLU A 400 -28.13 -4.77 34.31
C GLU A 400 -28.15 -5.93 33.31
N ALA A 401 -29.05 -5.89 32.33
CA ALA A 401 -29.12 -6.89 31.27
C ALA A 401 -27.91 -6.80 30.33
N PHE A 402 -27.44 -5.60 30.00
CA PHE A 402 -26.21 -5.42 29.22
C PHE A 402 -24.98 -5.98 29.95
N ALA A 403 -24.83 -5.71 31.24
CA ALA A 403 -23.71 -6.21 32.05
C ALA A 403 -23.68 -7.75 32.16
N SER A 404 -24.83 -8.42 32.02
CA SER A 404 -24.89 -9.89 32.02
C SER A 404 -24.10 -10.52 30.87
N LEU A 405 -23.91 -9.80 29.75
CA LEU A 405 -23.19 -10.27 28.57
C LEU A 405 -21.71 -10.55 28.81
N ASP A 406 -21.14 -10.04 29.90
CA ASP A 406 -19.75 -10.31 30.29
C ASP A 406 -19.59 -11.65 31.01
N THR A 407 -20.71 -12.23 31.46
CA THR A 407 -20.74 -13.47 32.26
C THR A 407 -21.29 -14.68 31.52
N VAL A 408 -21.93 -14.45 30.36
CA VAL A 408 -22.56 -15.49 29.55
C VAL A 408 -21.64 -15.85 28.37
N GLU A 409 -21.58 -17.15 28.04
CA GLU A 409 -20.97 -17.61 26.81
C GLU A 409 -21.90 -17.33 25.63
N ILE A 410 -21.43 -16.51 24.68
CA ILE A 410 -22.21 -16.09 23.51
C ILE A 410 -22.20 -17.21 22.45
N ASP A 411 -23.38 -17.73 22.11
CA ASP A 411 -23.57 -18.64 20.98
C ASP A 411 -23.70 -17.87 19.67
N PHE A 412 -22.57 -17.61 19.02
CA PHE A 412 -22.52 -16.97 17.69
C PHE A 412 -23.25 -17.75 16.60
N SER A 413 -23.45 -19.06 16.78
CA SER A 413 -24.20 -19.88 15.82
C SER A 413 -25.70 -19.53 15.81
N ALA A 414 -26.25 -19.05 16.92
CA ALA A 414 -27.63 -18.57 16.99
C ALA A 414 -27.82 -17.28 16.18
N PHE A 415 -26.88 -16.33 16.30
CA PHE A 415 -26.84 -15.13 15.46
C PHE A 415 -26.70 -15.51 13.97
N LEU A 416 -25.76 -16.39 13.63
CA LEU A 416 -25.52 -16.84 12.25
C LEU A 416 -26.76 -17.46 11.58
N ARG A 417 -27.51 -18.30 12.31
CA ARG A 417 -28.71 -18.98 11.79
C ARG A 417 -29.91 -18.05 11.61
N TRP A 418 -29.99 -16.95 12.35
CA TRP A 418 -31.19 -16.11 12.36
C TRP A 418 -31.26 -15.20 11.12
N GLY A 419 -32.38 -15.25 10.40
CA GLY A 419 -32.57 -14.54 9.13
C GLY A 419 -32.96 -13.06 9.25
N GLY A 420 -33.19 -12.54 10.45
CA GLY A 420 -33.81 -11.22 10.65
C GLY A 420 -32.91 -9.99 10.48
N TYR A 421 -31.62 -10.18 10.18
CA TYR A 421 -30.67 -9.13 9.86
C TYR A 421 -29.78 -9.55 8.68
N SER A 422 -29.24 -8.60 7.93
CA SER A 422 -28.32 -8.88 6.82
C SER A 422 -26.85 -8.58 7.16
N ARG A 423 -26.59 -7.65 8.11
CA ARG A 423 -25.23 -7.26 8.49
C ARG A 423 -24.86 -7.66 9.92
N GLY A 424 -25.41 -7.00 10.95
CA GLY A 424 -25.11 -7.34 12.36
C GLY A 424 -26.25 -7.09 13.35
N VAL A 425 -25.96 -7.43 14.62
CA VAL A 425 -26.81 -7.14 15.78
C VAL A 425 -26.04 -6.19 16.70
N ILE A 426 -26.61 -5.00 16.90
CA ILE A 426 -26.14 -3.99 17.85
C ILE A 426 -26.89 -4.21 19.16
N VAL A 427 -26.17 -4.58 20.22
CA VAL A 427 -26.71 -4.57 21.59
C VAL A 427 -26.14 -3.38 22.32
N CYS A 428 -26.96 -2.58 22.97
CA CYS A 428 -26.51 -1.35 23.63
C CYS A 428 -27.27 -1.05 24.91
N CYS A 429 -26.72 -0.15 25.73
CA CYS A 429 -27.44 0.44 26.85
C CYS A 429 -26.96 1.87 27.10
N ARG A 430 -27.81 2.70 27.69
CA ARG A 430 -27.39 4.00 28.22
C ARG A 430 -26.64 3.79 29.53
N THR A 431 -25.58 4.56 29.78
CA THR A 431 -24.88 4.53 31.06
C THR A 431 -25.72 5.24 32.14
N THR A 432 -25.79 4.66 33.35
CA THR A 432 -26.57 5.21 34.48
C THR A 432 -25.74 6.03 35.47
N SER A 433 -24.42 6.00 35.34
CA SER A 433 -23.51 6.85 36.12
C SER A 433 -22.59 7.63 35.18
N ASN A 434 -22.01 8.72 35.66
CA ASN A 434 -20.96 9.47 34.97
C ASN A 434 -19.67 8.63 34.88
N GLU A 435 -19.73 7.41 34.35
CA GLU A 435 -18.56 6.60 34.01
C GLU A 435 -17.72 7.39 33.00
N GLU A 436 -16.68 8.07 33.47
CA GLU A 436 -15.59 8.63 32.67
C GLU A 436 -16.00 9.42 31.41
N GLY A 437 -17.18 10.05 31.41
CA GLY A 437 -17.69 10.79 30.26
C GLY A 437 -18.24 9.93 29.10
N ILE A 438 -18.57 8.65 29.35
CA ILE A 438 -19.23 7.73 28.40
C ILE A 438 -20.75 7.84 28.53
N ASP A 439 -21.44 7.99 27.40
CA ASP A 439 -22.90 8.17 27.31
C ASP A 439 -23.68 6.87 27.09
N PHE A 440 -23.09 5.93 26.35
CA PHE A 440 -23.70 4.64 26.07
C PHE A 440 -22.63 3.58 25.82
N LEU A 441 -23.00 2.34 26.10
CA LEU A 441 -22.21 1.15 25.80
C LEU A 441 -22.83 0.41 24.62
N SER A 442 -22.01 -0.26 23.83
CA SER A 442 -22.46 -1.13 22.74
C SER A 442 -21.60 -2.39 22.60
N ARG A 443 -22.16 -3.43 21.99
CA ARG A 443 -21.47 -4.58 21.41
C ARG A 443 -22.05 -4.84 20.02
N PHE A 444 -21.22 -5.32 19.09
CA PHE A 444 -21.62 -5.56 17.71
C PHE A 444 -21.27 -6.98 17.28
N PHE A 445 -22.30 -7.77 17.00
CA PHE A 445 -22.18 -9.16 16.59
C PHE A 445 -22.44 -9.28 15.09
N ALA A 446 -21.46 -9.78 14.33
CA ALA A 446 -21.56 -9.92 12.88
C ALA A 446 -21.12 -11.28 12.32
N PRO A 447 -21.54 -12.44 12.87
CA PRO A 447 -21.05 -13.75 12.38
C PRO A 447 -21.25 -13.99 10.87
N LYS A 448 -22.28 -13.36 10.26
CA LYS A 448 -22.53 -13.43 8.81
C LYS A 448 -21.43 -12.79 7.96
N ALA A 449 -20.67 -11.86 8.54
CA ALA A 449 -19.51 -11.22 7.91
C ALA A 449 -18.19 -11.99 8.19
N GLY A 450 -18.25 -13.15 8.84
CA GLY A 450 -17.06 -13.93 9.22
C GLY A 450 -16.36 -13.43 10.48
N ILE A 451 -16.95 -12.47 11.19
CA ILE A 451 -16.43 -11.92 12.44
C ILE A 451 -17.50 -12.09 13.52
N ASP A 452 -17.25 -12.94 14.52
CA ASP A 452 -18.20 -13.21 15.59
C ASP A 452 -18.62 -11.93 16.34
N GLU A 453 -17.63 -11.16 16.81
CA GLU A 453 -17.80 -9.85 17.43
C GLU A 453 -16.74 -8.87 16.92
N ASP A 454 -17.17 -7.74 16.37
CA ASP A 454 -16.28 -6.71 15.85
C ASP A 454 -15.71 -5.86 17.02
N PRO A 455 -14.40 -5.57 17.07
CA PRO A 455 -13.81 -4.79 18.15
C PRO A 455 -14.44 -3.41 18.34
N VAL A 456 -14.55 -2.63 17.25
CA VAL A 456 -15.16 -1.28 17.25
C VAL A 456 -15.77 -0.99 15.88
N THR A 457 -17.07 -0.78 15.84
CA THR A 457 -17.85 -0.68 14.60
C THR A 457 -18.28 0.77 14.37
N GLY A 458 -17.50 1.51 13.58
CA GLY A 458 -17.81 2.92 13.28
C GLY A 458 -19.20 3.10 12.64
N SER A 459 -19.58 2.22 11.71
CA SER A 459 -20.89 2.27 11.04
C SER A 459 -22.08 2.04 11.99
N ALA A 460 -21.91 1.25 13.05
CA ALA A 460 -22.94 1.08 14.08
C ALA A 460 -23.19 2.38 14.85
N HIS A 461 -22.18 3.27 14.94
CA HIS A 461 -22.34 4.57 15.58
C HIS A 461 -23.18 5.55 14.75
N CYS A 462 -23.39 5.29 13.45
CA CYS A 462 -24.40 6.01 12.65
C CYS A 462 -25.83 5.66 13.06
N VAL A 463 -26.04 4.51 13.70
CA VAL A 463 -27.33 4.08 14.28
C VAL A 463 -27.44 4.54 15.74
N LEU A 464 -26.37 4.34 16.52
CA LEU A 464 -26.35 4.61 17.96
C LEU A 464 -26.41 6.12 18.28
N ALA A 465 -25.73 6.95 17.50
CA ALA A 465 -25.71 8.40 17.72
C ALA A 465 -27.12 9.02 17.68
N PRO A 466 -27.93 8.84 16.61
CA PRO A 466 -29.29 9.38 16.59
C PRO A 466 -30.21 8.70 17.63
N HIS A 467 -29.98 7.41 17.93
CA HIS A 467 -30.79 6.69 18.95
C HIS A 467 -30.64 7.29 20.35
N PHE A 468 -29.41 7.63 20.75
CA PHE A 468 -29.14 8.17 22.08
C PHE A 468 -29.14 9.70 22.16
N TRP A 469 -29.25 10.40 21.02
CA TRP A 469 -29.18 11.86 20.97
C TRP A 469 -30.25 12.52 21.83
N LYS A 470 -29.83 13.56 22.55
CA LYS A 470 -30.72 14.49 23.26
C LYS A 470 -30.30 15.88 22.85
N GLU A 471 -31.25 16.73 22.45
CA GLU A 471 -31.00 18.10 21.96
C GLU A 471 -30.18 18.98 22.92
N THR A 472 -30.09 18.60 24.19
CA THR A 472 -29.32 19.30 25.22
C THR A 472 -27.82 18.98 25.23
N LYS A 473 -27.34 18.01 24.44
CA LYS A 473 -25.92 17.65 24.34
C LYS A 473 -25.34 18.04 22.98
N GLU A 474 -24.14 18.63 23.01
CA GLU A 474 -23.38 18.96 21.79
C GLU A 474 -22.62 17.76 21.21
N LYS A 475 -22.35 16.74 22.04
CA LYS A 475 -21.67 15.50 21.66
C LYS A 475 -22.07 14.34 22.56
N LEU A 476 -21.96 13.13 22.03
CA LEU A 476 -22.09 11.87 22.75
C LEU A 476 -20.80 11.07 22.64
N VAL A 477 -20.48 10.28 23.66
CA VAL A 477 -19.35 9.36 23.64
C VAL A 477 -19.85 7.93 23.79
N GLY A 478 -19.68 7.12 22.75
CA GLY A 478 -19.99 5.70 22.76
C GLY A 478 -18.75 4.87 23.08
N LYS A 479 -18.90 3.86 23.94
CA LYS A 479 -17.88 2.83 24.15
C LYS A 479 -18.38 1.48 23.65
N GLN A 480 -17.72 0.92 22.64
CA GLN A 480 -17.96 -0.45 22.24
C GLN A 480 -17.20 -1.38 23.20
N ALA A 481 -17.92 -2.12 24.03
CA ALA A 481 -17.41 -2.96 25.11
C ALA A 481 -17.09 -4.39 24.62
N SER A 482 -16.43 -4.51 23.48
CA SER A 482 -15.86 -5.78 23.04
C SER A 482 -14.64 -6.16 23.89
N LYS A 483 -14.08 -7.36 23.67
CA LYS A 483 -12.83 -7.80 24.34
C LYS A 483 -11.66 -6.81 24.17
N ARG A 484 -11.60 -6.09 23.04
CA ARG A 484 -10.56 -5.07 22.80
C ARG A 484 -11.00 -3.69 23.27
N GLY A 485 -12.30 -3.38 23.18
CA GLY A 485 -12.84 -2.10 23.58
C GLY A 485 -12.46 -0.95 22.65
N GLY A 486 -13.30 0.07 22.56
CA GLY A 486 -12.95 1.32 21.89
C GLY A 486 -13.97 2.41 22.11
N VAL A 487 -13.57 3.65 21.80
CA VAL A 487 -14.34 4.86 22.07
C VAL A 487 -14.52 5.64 20.79
N VAL A 488 -15.76 6.05 20.54
CA VAL A 488 -16.15 6.88 19.41
C VAL A 488 -16.91 8.08 19.94
N GLU A 489 -16.42 9.29 19.64
CA GLU A 489 -17.17 10.52 19.88
C GLU A 489 -18.09 10.78 18.68
N CYS A 490 -19.35 11.05 18.97
CA CYS A 490 -20.41 11.26 17.98
C CYS A 490 -20.98 12.66 18.15
N GLN A 491 -21.14 13.38 17.04
CA GLN A 491 -21.82 14.67 17.00
C GLN A 491 -22.80 14.68 15.82
N LEU A 492 -24.10 14.89 16.10
CA LEU A 492 -25.04 15.18 15.03
C LEU A 492 -24.75 16.57 14.47
N ILE A 493 -24.72 16.67 13.15
CA ILE A 493 -24.47 17.90 12.40
C ILE A 493 -25.60 18.11 11.38
N GLU A 494 -25.57 19.24 10.67
CA GLU A 494 -26.58 19.57 9.65
C GLU A 494 -26.69 18.50 8.55
N ASN A 495 -27.81 18.51 7.82
CA ASN A 495 -28.09 17.63 6.69
C ASN A 495 -28.17 16.13 7.03
N GLU A 496 -28.72 15.80 8.21
CA GLU A 496 -28.91 14.40 8.64
C GLU A 496 -27.61 13.58 8.65
N ARG A 497 -26.52 14.21 9.13
CA ARG A 497 -25.22 13.55 9.25
C ARG A 497 -24.77 13.46 10.70
N VAL A 498 -23.88 12.51 10.93
CA VAL A 498 -23.12 12.37 12.16
C VAL A 498 -21.63 12.49 11.84
N ARG A 499 -20.94 13.30 12.63
CA ARG A 499 -19.49 13.30 12.70
C ARG A 499 -19.04 12.29 13.75
N LEU A 500 -18.22 11.33 13.32
CA LEU A 500 -17.58 10.35 14.17
C LEU A 500 -16.11 10.72 14.32
N THR A 501 -15.68 10.92 15.57
CA THR A 501 -14.31 11.24 15.93
C THR A 501 -13.70 10.09 16.72
N GLY A 502 -12.49 9.68 16.36
CA GLY A 502 -11.80 8.57 16.99
C GLY A 502 -10.29 8.73 16.97
N TRP A 503 -9.64 8.14 17.98
CA TRP A 503 -8.20 8.03 18.04
C TRP A 503 -7.71 6.87 17.17
N ALA A 504 -6.62 7.08 16.42
CA ALA A 504 -5.88 6.01 15.77
C ALA A 504 -4.45 5.95 16.31
N VAL A 505 -4.02 4.74 16.69
CA VAL A 505 -2.69 4.49 17.25
C VAL A 505 -1.90 3.57 16.32
N THR A 506 -0.80 4.05 15.76
CA THR A 506 0.15 3.23 15.00
C THR A 506 0.93 2.33 15.95
N VAL A 507 0.74 1.01 15.82
CA VAL A 507 1.39 -0.01 16.65
C VAL A 507 2.64 -0.59 16.00
N MET A 508 2.68 -0.65 14.67
CA MET A 508 3.80 -1.14 13.89
C MET A 508 3.90 -0.38 12.58
N GLN A 509 5.13 -0.15 12.13
CA GLN A 509 5.47 0.39 10.82
C GLN A 509 6.55 -0.50 10.20
N GLY A 510 6.46 -0.73 8.89
CA GLY A 510 7.42 -1.53 8.16
C GLY A 510 7.33 -1.34 6.66
N SER A 511 8.00 -2.23 5.94
CA SER A 511 8.08 -2.25 4.49
C SER A 511 7.66 -3.62 3.96
N LEU A 512 6.80 -3.62 2.94
CA LEU A 512 6.49 -4.81 2.14
C LEU A 512 7.48 -4.92 0.99
N TYR A 513 8.05 -6.10 0.85
CA TYR A 513 8.86 -6.49 -0.29
C TYR A 513 7.95 -7.02 -1.39
N VAL A 514 8.09 -6.47 -2.60
CA VAL A 514 7.31 -6.89 -3.76
C VAL A 514 8.17 -7.84 -4.58
N THR A 515 7.91 -9.15 -4.48
CA THR A 515 8.53 -10.19 -5.31
C THR A 515 7.86 -10.31 -6.66
#